data_AF-A0AAD5E7H6-F1
#
_entry.id   AF-A0AAD5E7H6-F1
#
_cell.length_a   1.000
_cell.length_b   1.000
_cell.length_c   1.000
_cell.angle_alpha   90.00
_cell.angle_beta   90.00
_cell.angle_gamma   90.00
#
_symmetry.space_group_name_H-M   'P 1'
#
loop_
_entity.id
_entity.type
_entity.pdbx_description
1 polymer ?
#
loop_
_entity_poly.entity_id
_entity_poly.type
_entity_poly.pdbx_seq_one_letter_code
_entity_poly.pdbx_strand_id
1 'polypeptide(L)'
;MTTSSNDEHKESTIVFNKHSNAPSTRPKSHRCNEHLEDVLTGVSSWPMDFSKPFGVFWKCLRSQPGQEPPLYRNQFKADESTEFVADEK
;
A
#
# COMPACT_ATOMS: atom_id res chain seq x y z
N MET A 1 19.06 -14.60 -69.94
CA MET A 1 18.98 -15.96 -69.37
C MET A 1 18.61 -15.82 -67.90
N THR A 2 17.61 -16.59 -67.50
CA THR A 2 16.98 -16.72 -66.17
C THR A 2 18.00 -17.00 -65.05
N THR A 3 17.81 -16.57 -63.81
CA THR A 3 16.96 -17.19 -62.76
C THR A 3 16.85 -16.22 -61.57
N SER A 4 15.64 -15.84 -61.13
CA SER A 4 14.88 -16.43 -60.02
C SER A 4 15.63 -16.54 -58.69
N SER A 5 15.27 -15.70 -57.73
CA SER A 5 15.10 -16.08 -56.31
C SER A 5 14.14 -15.09 -55.66
N ASN A 6 12.94 -15.62 -55.36
CA ASN A 6 11.90 -14.98 -54.58
C ASN A 6 12.30 -15.02 -53.11
N ASP A 7 12.26 -13.89 -52.43
CA ASP A 7 12.09 -13.87 -50.98
C ASP A 7 11.06 -12.80 -50.65
N GLU A 8 9.81 -13.26 -50.60
CA GLU A 8 8.67 -12.52 -50.06
C GLU A 8 8.92 -12.27 -48.57
N HIS A 9 9.51 -11.12 -48.25
CA HIS A 9 9.40 -10.55 -46.90
C HIS A 9 7.95 -10.13 -46.67
N LYS A 10 7.13 -11.12 -46.32
CA LYS A 10 5.76 -10.94 -45.83
C LYS A 10 5.88 -10.20 -44.51
N GLU A 11 5.73 -8.88 -44.57
CA GLU A 11 5.64 -8.00 -43.42
C GLU A 11 4.46 -8.46 -42.57
N SER A 12 4.73 -9.35 -41.63
CA SER A 12 3.78 -9.73 -40.60
C SER A 12 3.59 -8.48 -39.74
N THR A 13 2.57 -7.70 -40.05
CA THR A 13 2.09 -6.62 -39.20
C THR A 13 1.73 -7.25 -37.86
N ILE A 14 2.68 -7.26 -36.93
CA ILE A 14 2.43 -7.64 -35.55
C ILE A 14 1.50 -6.56 -35.03
N VAL A 15 0.20 -6.86 -34.99
CA VAL A 15 -0.81 -6.03 -34.34
C VAL A 15 -0.52 -6.12 -32.85
N PHE A 16 0.37 -5.24 -32.39
CA PHE A 16 0.78 -5.14 -31.01
C PHE A 16 -0.39 -4.58 -30.19
N ASN A 17 -0.89 -5.41 -29.26
CA ASN A 17 -1.85 -5.08 -28.22
C ASN A 17 -3.26 -4.65 -28.68
N LYS A 18 -4.12 -5.66 -28.87
CA LYS A 18 -5.57 -5.53 -28.63
C LYS A 18 -5.77 -5.01 -27.21
N HIS A 19 -6.34 -3.81 -27.12
CA HIS A 19 -6.66 -3.11 -25.88
C HIS A 19 -7.35 -4.04 -24.88
N SER A 20 -6.64 -4.43 -23.83
CA SER A 20 -7.25 -5.08 -22.67
C SER A 20 -8.19 -4.06 -22.03
N ASN A 21 -9.51 -4.29 -22.14
CA ASN A 21 -10.53 -3.63 -21.32
C ASN A 21 -10.48 -4.17 -19.88
N ALA A 22 -9.28 -4.28 -19.29
CA ALA A 22 -9.17 -4.41 -17.85
C ALA A 22 -9.60 -3.04 -17.29
N PRO A 23 -10.60 -2.97 -16.39
CA PRO A 23 -10.86 -1.71 -15.71
C PRO A 23 -9.53 -1.23 -15.13
N SER A 24 -9.25 0.07 -15.26
CA SER A 24 -8.15 0.73 -14.56
C SER A 24 -8.43 0.73 -13.05
N THR A 25 -8.61 -0.44 -12.45
CA THR A 25 -8.44 -0.65 -11.01
C THR A 25 -6.95 -0.57 -10.78
N ARG A 26 -6.39 0.65 -10.84
CA ARG A 26 -5.05 0.88 -10.33
C ARG A 26 -5.07 0.31 -8.92
N PRO A 27 -4.26 -0.72 -8.60
CA PRO A 27 -4.23 -1.24 -7.25
C PRO A 27 -3.88 -0.05 -6.37
N LYS A 28 -4.80 0.34 -5.48
CA LYS A 28 -4.55 1.44 -4.56
C LYS A 28 -3.33 1.02 -3.74
N SER A 29 -2.30 1.87 -3.73
CA SER A 29 -1.10 1.59 -2.97
C SER A 29 -1.48 1.47 -1.50
N HIS A 30 -0.99 0.41 -0.88
CA HIS A 30 -1.27 0.16 0.52
C HIS A 30 -0.47 1.14 1.41
N ARG A 31 -1.06 1.72 2.46
CA ARG A 31 -0.43 2.69 3.37
C ARG A 31 0.49 2.06 4.43
N CYS A 32 0.96 0.83 4.18
CA CYS A 32 1.88 0.10 5.07
C CYS A 32 3.09 0.93 5.50
N ASN A 33 3.62 1.77 4.62
CA ASN A 33 4.81 2.56 4.92
C ASN A 33 4.59 3.52 6.08
N GLU A 34 3.45 4.21 6.12
CA GLU A 34 3.15 5.14 7.21
C GLU A 34 2.99 4.42 8.57
N HIS A 35 2.44 3.21 8.55
CA HIS A 35 2.37 2.39 9.76
C HIS A 35 3.74 1.84 10.20
N LEU A 36 4.64 1.60 9.26
CA LEU A 36 6.02 1.20 9.56
C LEU A 36 6.79 2.36 10.22
N GLU A 37 6.59 3.59 9.74
CA GLU A 37 7.18 4.78 10.37
C GLU A 37 6.70 4.98 11.81
N ASP A 38 5.41 4.76 12.10
CA ASP A 38 4.86 4.79 13.47
C ASP A 38 5.55 3.75 14.38
N VAL A 39 5.80 2.56 13.83
CA VAL A 39 6.51 1.47 14.51
C VAL A 39 7.96 1.85 14.81
N LEU A 40 8.69 2.34 13.81
CA LEU A 40 10.09 2.75 13.94
C LEU A 40 10.25 3.93 14.91
N THR A 41 9.30 4.85 14.89
CA THR A 41 9.23 5.96 15.85
C THR A 41 9.04 5.44 17.27
N GLY A 42 8.15 4.46 17.48
CA GLY A 42 7.94 3.81 18.77
C GLY A 42 9.16 3.05 19.29
N VAL A 43 9.93 2.39 18.41
CA VAL A 43 11.21 1.75 18.79
C VAL A 43 12.29 2.79 19.13
N SER A 44 12.28 3.92 18.44
CA SER A 44 13.28 4.99 18.65
C SER A 44 12.98 5.84 19.90
N SER A 45 11.79 5.69 20.48
CA SER A 45 11.33 6.46 21.64
C SER A 45 11.50 5.66 22.93
N TRP A 46 12.01 6.30 23.99
CA TRP A 46 12.06 5.73 25.33
C TRP A 46 10.97 6.38 26.19
N PRO A 47 10.03 5.64 26.80
CA PRO A 47 9.90 4.17 26.90
C PRO A 47 9.42 3.49 25.60
N MET A 48 9.78 2.21 25.43
CA MET A 48 9.53 1.39 24.24
C MET A 48 8.03 1.13 23.99
N ASP A 49 7.33 2.11 23.44
CA ASP A 49 5.89 2.05 23.12
C ASP A 49 5.64 1.49 21.71
N PHE A 50 6.25 0.31 21.43
CA PHE A 50 6.23 -0.36 20.12
C PHE A 50 5.01 -1.27 19.91
N SER A 51 4.48 -1.86 20.98
CA SER A 51 3.47 -2.93 20.88
C SER A 51 2.18 -2.49 20.21
N LYS A 52 1.72 -1.28 20.52
CA LYS A 52 0.50 -0.70 19.96
C LYS A 52 0.66 -0.31 18.47
N PRO A 53 1.69 0.44 18.03
CA PRO A 53 1.87 0.73 16.60
C PRO A 53 2.11 -0.54 15.78
N PHE A 54 2.81 -1.53 16.34
CA PHE A 54 3.05 -2.81 15.68
C PHE A 54 1.75 -3.57 15.40
N GLY A 55 0.80 -3.57 16.35
CA GLY A 55 -0.52 -4.17 16.15
C GLY A 55 -1.31 -3.53 15.00
N VAL A 56 -1.20 -2.20 14.83
CA VAL A 56 -1.85 -1.48 13.72
C VAL A 56 -1.16 -1.79 12.39
N PHE A 57 0.17 -1.82 12.36
CA PHE A 57 0.95 -2.21 11.19
C PHE A 57 0.60 -3.63 10.72
N TRP A 58 0.48 -4.58 11.65
CA TRP A 58 0.09 -5.96 11.32
C TRP A 58 -1.35 -6.06 10.77
N LYS A 59 -2.29 -5.30 11.35
CA LYS A 59 -3.65 -5.20 10.82
C LYS A 59 -3.67 -4.62 9.42
N CYS A 60 -2.82 -3.62 9.16
CA CYS A 60 -2.62 -3.06 7.83
C CYS A 60 -2.16 -4.16 6.88
N LEU A 61 -1.06 -4.87 7.14
CA LEU A 61 -0.53 -5.94 6.27
C LEU A 61 -1.56 -7.01 5.88
N ARG A 62 -2.54 -7.29 6.75
CA ARG A 62 -3.60 -8.27 6.52
C ARG A 62 -4.83 -7.69 5.79
N SER A 63 -4.93 -6.38 5.66
CA SER A 63 -6.09 -5.69 5.09
C SER A 63 -6.02 -5.57 3.56
N GLN A 64 -7.16 -5.33 2.93
CA GLN A 64 -7.22 -5.06 1.50
C GLN A 64 -6.89 -3.58 1.23
N PRO A 65 -6.32 -3.25 0.06
CA PRO A 65 -6.01 -1.87 -0.31
C PRO A 65 -7.27 -0.99 -0.26
N GLY A 66 -7.29 -0.05 0.70
CA GLY A 66 -8.41 0.85 0.96
C GLY A 66 -9.28 0.52 2.19
N GLN A 67 -9.03 -0.59 2.89
CA GLN A 67 -9.67 -0.94 4.18
C GLN A 67 -8.67 -0.86 5.34
N GLU A 68 -7.69 0.01 5.20
CA GLU A 68 -6.56 0.10 6.12
C GLU A 68 -6.97 0.75 7.44
N PRO A 69 -6.42 0.29 8.56
CA PRO A 69 -6.67 0.89 9.85
C PRO A 69 -6.12 2.33 9.89
N PRO A 70 -6.69 3.21 10.72
CA PRO A 70 -6.13 4.54 10.93
C PRO A 70 -4.73 4.44 11.56
N LEU A 71 -3.83 5.36 11.19
CA LEU A 71 -2.47 5.45 11.72
C LEU A 71 -2.49 5.56 13.24
N TYR A 72 -1.48 4.99 13.90
CA TYR A 72 -1.40 4.94 15.36
C TYR A 72 -1.37 6.35 15.95
N ARG A 73 -0.57 7.25 15.35
CA ARG A 73 -0.52 8.68 15.71
C ARG A 73 -1.87 9.40 15.65
N ASN A 74 -2.81 8.93 14.84
CA ASN A 74 -4.14 9.53 14.72
C ASN A 74 -5.13 8.94 15.74
N GLN A 75 -4.86 7.77 16.31
CA GLN A 75 -5.69 7.15 17.34
C GLN A 75 -5.51 7.88 18.69
N PHE A 76 -4.28 8.25 19.04
CA PHE A 76 -4.02 8.99 20.29
C PHE A 76 -4.73 10.34 20.41
N LYS A 77 -4.92 11.05 19.30
CA LYS A 77 -5.67 12.33 19.33
C LYS A 77 -7.14 12.13 19.72
N ALA A 78 -7.70 10.95 19.48
CA ALA A 78 -9.06 10.63 19.89
C ALA A 78 -9.13 10.28 21.39
N ASP A 79 -8.10 9.60 21.91
CA ASP A 79 -8.07 9.11 23.28
C ASP A 79 -7.70 10.22 24.29
N GLU A 80 -6.86 11.18 23.92
CA GLU A 80 -6.52 12.36 24.74
C GLU A 80 -7.73 13.26 25.04
N SER A 81 -8.78 13.19 24.22
CA SER A 81 -10.03 13.90 24.47
C SER A 81 -10.92 13.23 25.52
N THR A 82 -10.54 12.06 26.02
CA THR A 82 -11.42 11.21 26.87
C THR A 82 -10.80 10.84 28.23
N GLU A 83 -9.58 11.30 28.54
CA GLU A 83 -8.86 10.93 29.78
C GLU A 83 -8.63 12.14 30.73
N PHE A 84 -9.61 13.06 30.81
CA PHE A 84 -9.69 14.07 31.87
C PHE A 84 -10.94 13.90 32.74
N VAL A 85 -11.28 12.66 33.12
CA VAL A 85 -12.26 12.40 34.20
C VAL A 85 -11.90 11.11 34.96
N ALA A 86 -11.08 11.24 36.01
CA ALA A 86 -11.04 10.41 37.22
C ALA A 86 -9.85 10.92 38.05
N ASP A 87 -9.93 11.21 39.35
CA ASP A 87 -10.96 11.16 40.36
C ASP A 87 -10.39 12.05 41.48
N GLU A 88 -11.08 13.13 41.85
CA GLU A 88 -10.74 13.91 43.04
C GLU A 88 -11.32 13.17 44.25
N LYS A 89 -10.45 12.61 45.10
CA LYS A 89 -10.83 12.21 46.45
C LYS A 89 -9.68 12.30 47.44
#